data_AF-A0A1L4FSM8-F1
#
_entry.id   AF-A0A1L4FSM8-F1
#
_cell.length_a   1.000
_cell.length_b   1.000
_cell.length_c   1.000
_cell.angle_alpha   90.00
_cell.angle_beta   90.00
_cell.angle_gamma   90.00
#
_symmetry.space_group_name_H-M   'P 1'
#
loop_
_entity.id
_entity.type
_entity.pdbx_description
1 polymer ?
#
loop_
_entity_poly.entity_id
_entity_poly.type
_entity_poly.pdbx_seq_one_letter_code
_entity_poly.pdbx_strand_id
1 'polypeptide(L)'
;MSKYEIMLIVDPKADASVATNLLNEVFGKDVKKAEKLELTELAYPINKSKHAQYVYAEVETNPANIAEFTRKANILKTLWRQLVINLDSEKGYGKEVKVKKTSKRDSSFAKKPAKTEKVASN
;
A
#
# COMPACT_ATOMS: atom_id res chain seq x y z
N MET A 1 21.72 -1.77 10.74
CA MET A 1 21.04 -1.07 9.63
C MET A 1 19.59 -1.47 9.69
N SER A 2 18.67 -0.57 9.35
CA SER A 2 17.25 -0.88 9.39
C SER A 2 16.76 -1.34 8.02
N LYS A 3 15.74 -2.21 8.03
CA LYS A 3 15.11 -2.70 6.81
C LYS A 3 14.00 -1.74 6.40
N TYR A 4 14.04 -1.33 5.15
CA TYR A 4 13.09 -0.41 4.57
C TYR A 4 12.45 -1.01 3.32
N GLU A 5 11.18 -0.67 3.15
CA GLU A 5 10.42 -0.92 1.94
C GLU A 5 10.10 0.43 1.30
N ILE A 6 10.37 0.56 0.01
CA ILE A 6 10.18 1.78 -0.74
C ILE A 6 9.27 1.51 -1.92
N MET A 7 8.18 2.27 -2.01
CA MET A 7 7.28 2.25 -3.15
C MET A 7 7.30 3.61 -3.84
N LEU A 8 7.51 3.60 -5.14
CA LEU A 8 7.63 4.78 -5.99
C LEU A 8 6.55 4.78 -7.06
N ILE A 9 5.97 5.95 -7.30
CA ILE A 9 5.07 6.22 -8.41
C ILE A 9 5.78 7.17 -9.36
N VAL A 10 6.09 6.67 -10.55
CA VAL A 10 6.78 7.39 -11.63
C VAL A 10 5.76 7.79 -12.70
N ASP A 11 6.00 8.94 -13.32
CA ASP A 11 5.25 9.41 -14.49
C ASP A 11 5.17 8.29 -15.55
N PRO A 12 3.97 7.96 -16.08
CA PRO A 12 3.80 6.94 -17.10
C PRO A 12 4.59 7.22 -18.38
N LYS A 13 4.90 8.49 -18.68
CA LYS A 13 5.69 8.90 -19.85
C LYS A 13 7.19 8.83 -19.63
N ALA A 14 7.63 8.81 -18.37
CA ALA A 14 9.03 8.65 -18.03
C ALA A 14 9.42 7.16 -18.04
N ASP A 15 10.71 6.89 -18.13
CA ASP A 15 11.22 5.54 -18.03
C ASP A 15 11.31 5.11 -16.54
N ALA A 16 10.92 3.86 -16.25
CA ALA A 16 11.04 3.27 -14.92
C ALA A 16 12.50 3.25 -14.43
N SER A 17 13.46 3.22 -15.36
CA SER A 17 14.89 3.26 -15.05
C SER A 17 15.28 4.47 -14.21
N VAL A 18 14.54 5.59 -14.28
CA VAL A 18 14.81 6.79 -13.46
C VAL A 18 14.71 6.47 -11.97
N ALA A 19 13.73 5.67 -11.55
CA ALA A 19 13.58 5.26 -10.16
C ALA A 19 14.68 4.28 -9.75
N THR A 20 15.02 3.30 -10.60
CA THR A 20 16.10 2.34 -10.32
C THR A 20 17.46 3.02 -10.23
N ASN A 21 17.73 4.00 -11.09
CA ASN A 21 18.96 4.79 -11.07
C ASN A 21 19.07 5.61 -9.79
N LEU A 22 17.98 6.24 -9.35
CA LEU A 22 17.93 6.98 -8.08
C LEU A 22 18.23 6.06 -6.89
N LEU A 23 17.62 4.87 -6.85
CA LEU A 23 17.86 3.89 -5.80
C LEU A 23 19.33 3.45 -5.78
N ASN A 24 19.91 3.14 -6.95
CA ASN A 24 21.32 2.76 -7.06
C ASN A 24 22.28 3.89 -6.72
N GLU A 25 21.94 5.14 -7.03
CA GLU A 25 22.76 6.31 -6.71
C GLU A 25 22.85 6.54 -5.20
N VAL A 26 21.75 6.35 -4.47
CA VAL A 26 21.71 6.61 -3.01
C VAL A 26 22.13 5.40 -2.19
N PHE A 27 21.70 4.21 -2.56
CA PHE A 27 21.85 3.00 -1.76
C PHE A 27 22.91 2.04 -2.32
N GLY A 28 23.20 2.08 -3.62
CA GLY A 28 24.21 1.24 -4.26
C GLY A 28 23.99 -0.25 -3.97
N LYS A 29 24.91 -0.85 -3.20
CA LYS A 29 24.90 -2.28 -2.84
C LYS A 29 23.88 -2.64 -1.76
N ASP A 30 23.30 -1.66 -1.08
CA ASP A 30 22.32 -1.86 0.00
C ASP A 30 20.91 -2.19 -0.55
N VAL A 31 20.71 -2.09 -1.87
CA VAL A 31 19.46 -2.49 -2.55
C VAL A 31 19.42 -4.01 -2.67
N LYS A 32 18.50 -4.64 -1.95
CA LYS A 32 18.29 -6.10 -2.02
C LYS A 32 17.43 -6.50 -3.20
N LYS A 33 16.41 -5.68 -3.47
CA LYS A 33 15.40 -5.95 -4.49
C LYS A 33 14.95 -4.62 -5.07
N ALA A 34 14.85 -4.54 -6.39
CA ALA A 34 14.27 -3.40 -7.09
C ALA A 34 13.54 -3.92 -8.32
N GLU A 35 12.21 -3.83 -8.32
CA GLU A 35 11.36 -4.40 -9.37
C GLU A 35 10.31 -3.38 -9.81
N LYS A 36 10.05 -3.37 -11.11
CA LYS A 36 8.90 -2.67 -11.68
C LYS A 36 7.67 -3.56 -11.54
N LEU A 37 6.58 -3.01 -11.03
CA LEU A 37 5.32 -3.73 -10.91
C LEU A 37 4.51 -3.63 -12.21
N GLU A 38 3.75 -4.68 -12.51
CA GLU A 38 2.88 -4.76 -13.69
C GLU A 38 1.61 -3.90 -13.55
N LEU A 39 1.14 -3.71 -12.32
CA LEU A 39 -0.01 -2.85 -12.04
C LEU A 39 0.36 -1.40 -12.35
N THR A 40 -0.42 -0.76 -13.22
CA THR A 40 -0.16 0.62 -13.68
C THR A 40 -1.37 1.54 -13.56
N GLU A 41 -2.57 1.01 -13.34
CA GLU A 41 -3.79 1.81 -13.23
C GLU A 41 -3.96 2.41 -11.82
N LEU A 42 -4.25 3.71 -11.77
CA LEU A 42 -4.45 4.48 -10.56
C LEU A 42 -5.93 4.53 -10.20
N ALA A 43 -6.25 4.39 -8.92
CA ALA A 43 -7.63 4.53 -8.43
C ALA A 43 -8.23 5.93 -8.69
N TYR A 44 -7.38 6.96 -8.78
CA TYR A 44 -7.77 8.32 -9.11
C TYR A 44 -6.67 9.01 -9.93
N PRO A 45 -7.01 10.03 -10.74
CA PRO A 45 -6.01 10.69 -11.57
C PRO A 45 -4.94 11.42 -10.75
N ILE A 46 -3.68 11.20 -11.10
CA ILE A 46 -2.52 11.94 -10.58
C ILE A 46 -1.93 12.71 -11.76
N ASN A 47 -1.70 14.02 -11.61
CA ASN A 47 -1.19 14.86 -12.69
C ASN A 47 -1.95 14.69 -14.03
N LYS A 48 -3.29 14.55 -13.93
CA LYS A 48 -4.22 14.33 -15.05
C LYS A 48 -4.05 12.98 -15.79
N SER A 49 -3.27 12.04 -15.25
CA SER A 49 -3.15 10.68 -15.77
C SER A 49 -3.84 9.67 -14.86
N LYS A 50 -4.49 8.66 -15.45
CA LYS A 50 -5.01 7.48 -14.74
C LYS A 50 -4.01 6.31 -14.70
N HIS A 51 -2.86 6.46 -15.35
CA HIS A 51 -1.80 5.46 -15.37
C HIS A 51 -0.51 6.01 -14.79
N ALA A 52 0.26 5.15 -14.14
CA ALA A 52 1.61 5.41 -13.64
C ALA A 52 2.45 4.14 -13.67
N GLN A 53 3.75 4.29 -13.49
CA GLN A 53 4.65 3.15 -13.33
C GLN A 53 5.02 3.00 -11.86
N TYR A 54 4.79 1.81 -11.32
CA TYR A 54 5.11 1.49 -9.94
C TYR A 54 6.46 0.79 -9.86
N VAL A 55 7.29 1.24 -8.93
CA VAL A 55 8.58 0.62 -8.61
C VAL A 55 8.61 0.27 -7.14
N TYR A 56 8.94 -0.98 -6.84
CA TYR A 56 9.08 -1.54 -5.52
C TYR A 56 10.56 -1.80 -5.23
N ALA A 57 11.02 -1.44 -4.03
CA ALA A 57 12.37 -1.74 -3.60
C ALA A 57 12.47 -2.12 -2.12
N GLU A 58 13.35 -3.09 -1.84
CA GLU A 58 13.78 -3.45 -0.50
C GLU A 58 15.22 -3.02 -0.30
N VAL A 59 15.47 -2.31 0.79
CA VAL A 59 16.77 -1.73 1.12
C VAL A 59 17.08 -1.94 2.59
N GLU A 60 18.33 -2.24 2.90
CA GLU A 60 18.80 -2.30 4.29
C GLU A 60 19.91 -1.27 4.47
N THR A 61 19.62 -0.18 5.17
CA THR A 61 20.53 0.96 5.22
C THR A 61 20.38 1.79 6.51
N ASN A 62 21.17 2.85 6.63
CA ASN A 62 21.08 3.80 7.74
C ASN A 62 20.00 4.86 7.47
N PRO A 63 19.18 5.27 8.47
CA PRO A 63 18.22 6.38 8.34
C PRO A 63 18.73 7.65 7.65
N ALA A 64 20.02 7.98 7.76
CA ALA A 64 20.61 9.13 7.07
C ALA A 64 20.50 9.02 5.53
N ASN A 65 20.71 7.83 4.96
CA ASN A 65 20.61 7.58 3.52
C ASN A 65 19.16 7.68 3.04
N ILE A 66 18.19 7.31 3.88
CA ILE A 66 16.75 7.48 3.59
C ILE A 66 16.37 8.96 3.51
N ALA A 67 16.94 9.80 4.38
CA ALA A 67 16.72 11.24 4.32
C ALA A 67 17.31 11.84 3.04
N GLU A 68 18.50 11.38 2.62
CA GLU A 68 19.10 11.80 1.35
C GLU A 68 18.27 11.34 0.14
N PHE A 69 17.79 10.10 0.15
CA PHE A 69 16.88 9.58 -0.86
C PHE A 69 15.62 10.45 -0.98
N THR A 70 14.96 10.74 0.14
CA THR A 70 13.76 11.58 0.17
C THR A 70 14.03 12.96 -0.41
N ARG A 71 15.19 13.55 -0.08
CA ARG A 71 15.62 14.84 -0.64
C ARG A 71 15.76 14.76 -2.17
N LYS A 72 16.46 13.76 -2.71
CA LYS A 72 16.66 13.61 -4.16
C LYS A 72 15.36 13.26 -4.90
N ALA A 73 14.53 12.37 -4.33
CA ALA A 73 13.23 12.01 -4.88
C ALA A 73 12.31 13.21 -5.02
N ASN A 74 12.29 14.12 -4.05
CA ASN A 74 11.49 15.35 -4.11
C ASN A 74 11.97 16.37 -5.15
N ILE A 75 13.25 16.33 -5.54
CA ILE A 75 13.81 17.21 -6.58
C ILE A 75 13.40 16.70 -7.98
N LEU A 76 13.30 15.38 -8.14
CA LEU A 76 12.97 14.74 -9.41
C LEU A 76 11.47 14.84 -9.72
N LYS A 77 11.11 15.75 -10.63
CA LYS A 77 9.71 15.98 -11.04
C LYS A 77 9.03 14.77 -11.72
N THR A 78 9.81 13.80 -12.17
CA THR A 78 9.34 12.55 -12.77
C THR A 78 8.77 11.57 -11.73
N LEU A 79 9.17 11.70 -10.47
CA LEU A 79 8.62 10.97 -9.34
C LEU A 79 7.43 11.74 -8.79
N TRP A 80 6.23 11.16 -8.93
CA TRP A 80 5.02 11.81 -8.44
C TRP A 80 4.81 11.60 -6.95
N ARG A 81 5.09 10.38 -6.47
CA ARG A 81 4.96 10.02 -5.06
C ARG A 81 6.00 8.99 -4.66
N GLN A 82 6.37 9.04 -3.39
CA GLN A 82 7.19 8.05 -2.74
C GLN A 82 6.57 7.67 -1.40
N LEU A 83 6.70 6.41 -1.01
CA LEU A 83 6.34 5.90 0.30
C LEU A 83 7.51 5.08 0.82
N VAL A 84 8.01 5.43 2.00
CA VAL A 84 9.09 4.73 2.67
C VAL A 84 8.57 4.20 3.99
N ILE A 85 8.71 2.89 4.20
CA ILE A 85 8.25 2.18 5.40
C ILE A 85 9.47 1.56 6.07
N ASN A 86 9.59 1.74 7.39
CA ASN A 86 10.61 1.08 8.19
C ASN A 86 10.04 -0.23 8.77
N LEU A 87 10.47 -1.36 8.23
CA LEU A 87 9.96 -2.69 8.58
C LEU A 87 10.30 -3.09 10.03
N ASP A 88 11.33 -2.49 10.63
CA ASP A 88 11.70 -2.80 12.02
C ASP A 88 10.76 -2.11 13.03
N SER A 89 10.28 -0.90 12.70
CA SER A 89 9.40 -0.13 13.58
C SER A 89 7.91 -0.23 13.22
N GLU A 90 7.57 -0.76 12.04
CA GLU A 90 6.20 -0.74 11.52
C GLU A 90 5.25 -1.55 12.41
N LYS A 91 4.13 -0.92 12.79
CA LYS A 91 3.22 -1.51 13.77
C LYS A 91 2.38 -2.60 13.13
N GLY A 92 2.63 -3.84 13.53
CA GLY A 92 1.86 -5.00 13.07
C GLY A 92 2.54 -5.78 11.95
N TYR A 93 3.73 -5.34 11.50
CA TYR A 93 4.58 -6.15 10.64
C TYR A 93 4.96 -7.46 11.35
N GLY A 94 4.74 -8.59 10.68
CA GLY A 94 5.02 -9.94 11.20
C GLY A 94 4.10 -10.44 12.33
N LYS A 95 3.00 -9.74 12.65
CA LYS A 95 2.06 -10.15 13.70
C LYS A 95 0.76 -10.71 13.11
N GLU A 96 0.37 -11.91 13.53
CA GLU A 96 -0.94 -12.46 13.17
C GLU A 96 -2.07 -11.62 13.79
N VAL A 97 -3.01 -11.17 12.95
CA VAL A 97 -4.18 -10.41 13.41
C VAL A 97 -5.08 -11.35 14.21
N LYS A 98 -5.14 -11.16 15.53
CA LYS A 98 -6.07 -11.90 16.39
C LYS A 98 -7.50 -11.49 16.07
N VAL A 99 -8.19 -12.30 15.26
CA VAL A 99 -9.63 -12.15 15.01
C VAL A 99 -10.36 -12.36 16.33
N LYS A 100 -10.88 -11.27 16.92
CA LYS A 100 -11.78 -11.37 18.07
C LYS A 100 -13.04 -12.07 17.59
N LYS A 101 -13.21 -13.35 17.95
CA LYS A 101 -14.47 -14.08 17.73
C LYS A 101 -15.56 -13.32 18.46
N THR A 102 -16.35 -12.53 17.73
CA THR A 102 -17.59 -11.99 18.26
C THR A 102 -18.48 -13.19 18.55
N SER A 103 -18.64 -13.54 19.83
CA SER A 103 -19.67 -14.47 20.27
C SER A 103 -20.98 -13.94 19.72
N LYS A 104 -21.57 -14.65 18.75
CA LYS A 104 -22.94 -14.36 18.31
C LYS A 104 -23.78 -14.41 19.58
N ARG A 105 -24.25 -13.25 20.06
CA ARG A 105 -25.36 -13.24 21.01
C ARG A 105 -26.51 -13.82 20.23
N ASP A 106 -26.99 -14.98 20.64
CA ASP A 106 -28.20 -15.57 20.09
C ASP A 106 -29.30 -14.51 20.16
N SER A 107 -29.64 -13.95 18.99
CA SER A 107 -30.82 -13.12 18.84
C SER A 107 -32.00 -14.06 18.86
N SER A 108 -32.40 -14.51 20.06
CA SER A 108 -33.67 -15.17 20.32
C SER A 108 -34.82 -14.15 20.24
N PHE A 109 -34.88 -13.40 19.15
CA PHE A 109 -36.12 -12.73 18.74
C PHE A 109 -36.95 -13.79 18.01
N ALA A 110 -37.63 -14.61 18.81
CA ALA A 110 -38.60 -15.58 18.32
C ALA A 110 -39.57 -14.86 17.37
N LYS A 111 -39.57 -15.26 16.09
CA LYS A 111 -40.61 -14.88 15.12
C LYS A 111 -41.96 -15.30 15.70
N LYS A 112 -42.72 -14.34 16.21
CA LYS A 112 -44.12 -14.55 16.61
C LYS A 112 -44.90 -14.94 15.35
N PRO A 113 -45.60 -16.09 15.30
CA PRO A 113 -46.33 -16.49 14.10
C PRO A 113 -47.48 -15.53 13.83
N ALA A 114 -47.65 -15.13 12.57
CA ALA A 114 -48.74 -14.28 12.12
C ALA A 114 -50.09 -15.01 12.32
N LYS A 115 -51.04 -14.37 13.00
CA LYS A 115 -52.42 -14.86 13.10
C LYS A 115 -53.05 -14.83 11.71
N THR A 116 -53.50 -15.97 11.22
CA THR A 116 -54.42 -16.09 10.08
C THR A 116 -55.83 -15.67 10.54
N GLU A 117 -56.30 -14.51 10.09
CA GLU A 117 -57.72 -14.17 10.17
C GLU A 117 -58.47 -14.92 9.07
N LYS A 118 -59.34 -15.85 9.49
CA LYS A 118 -60.36 -16.42 8.63
C LYS A 118 -61.42 -15.34 8.37
N VAL A 119 -61.47 -14.82 7.14
CA VAL A 119 -62.61 -14.02 6.70
C VAL A 119 -63.75 -14.99 6.38
N ALA A 120 -64.81 -14.93 7.18
CA ALA A 120 -66.07 -15.59 6.91
C ALA A 120 -66.98 -14.70 6.05
N SER A 121 -67.72 -15.36 5.16
CA SER A 121 -69.02 -14.98 4.57
C SER A 121 -69.14 -13.68 3.78
N ASN A 122 -69.42 -13.83 2.47
CA ASN A 122 -70.73 -13.49 1.93
C ASN A 122 -71.10 -14.45 0.79
#